data_AF-A0A238L1P9-F1
#
_entry.id   AF-A0A238L1P9-F1
#
_cell.length_a   1.000
_cell.length_b   1.000
_cell.length_c   1.000
_cell.angle_alpha   90.00
_cell.angle_beta   90.00
_cell.angle_gamma   90.00
#
_symmetry.space_group_name_H-M   'P 1'
#
loop_
_entity.id
_entity.type
_entity.pdbx_description
1 polymer ?
#
loop_
_entity_poly.entity_id
_entity_poly.type
_entity_poly.pdbx_seq_one_letter_code
_entity_poly.pdbx_strand_id
1 'polypeptide(L)' 'MTGALFLIPVAIGMGLIGLAAFFWSLRHDQYDDPDGDARRILTAPDTPANPTQKETSHG' A
#
# COMPACT_ATOMS: atom_id res chain seq x y z
N MET A 1 11.00 -41.74 -3.04
CA MET A 1 9.98 -41.28 -4.01
C MET A 1 8.71 -40.85 -3.27
N THR A 2 8.83 -39.88 -2.36
CA THR A 2 7.74 -39.46 -1.46
C THR A 2 7.68 -37.94 -1.26
N GLY A 3 8.74 -37.19 -1.58
CA GLY A 3 8.77 -35.73 -1.42
C GLY A 3 7.71 -35.00 -2.26
N ALA A 4 7.45 -35.46 -3.48
CA ALA A 4 6.45 -34.83 -4.36
C ALA A 4 5.03 -34.87 -3.78
N LEU A 5 4.67 -35.91 -3.02
CA LEU A 5 3.36 -36.03 -2.35
C LEU A 5 3.12 -34.93 -1.31
N PHE A 6 4.18 -34.36 -0.74
CA PHE A 6 4.09 -33.25 0.21
C PHE A 6 4.32 -31.89 -0.46
N LEU A 7 5.23 -31.83 -1.43
CA LEU A 7 5.57 -30.58 -2.10
C LEU A 7 4.43 -30.05 -3.00
N ILE A 8 3.68 -30.94 -3.65
CA ILE A 8 2.52 -30.56 -4.49
C ILE A 8 1.44 -29.83 -3.67
N PRO A 9 0.90 -30.40 -2.57
CA PRO A 9 -0.12 -29.71 -1.79
C PRO A 9 0.42 -28.43 -1.13
N VAL A 10 1.69 -28.41 -0.70
CA VAL A 10 2.31 -27.19 -0.15
C VAL A 10 2.42 -26.08 -1.20
N ALA A 11 2.84 -26.41 -2.43
CA ALA A 11 2.93 -25.44 -3.52
C ALA A 11 1.55 -24.89 -3.92
N ILE A 12 0.53 -25.75 -3.98
CA ILE A 12 -0.85 -25.33 -4.23
C ILE A 12 -1.33 -24.40 -3.09
N GLY A 13 -1.06 -24.78 -1.83
CA GLY A 13 -1.39 -23.96 -0.66
C GLY A 13 -0.74 -22.57 -0.72
N MET A 14 0.56 -22.50 -1.03
CA MET A 14 1.26 -21.22 -1.20
C MET A 14 0.67 -20.38 -2.34
N GLY A 15 0.30 -21.00 -3.46
CA GLY A 15 -0.36 -20.31 -4.57
C GLY A 15 -1.72 -19.73 -4.18
N LEU A 16 -2.53 -20.51 -3.46
CA LEU A 16 -3.84 -20.06 -2.97
C LEU A 16 -3.72 -18.92 -1.94
N ILE A 17 -2.74 -18.99 -1.03
CA ILE A 17 -2.48 -17.92 -0.06
C ILE A 17 -2.08 -16.62 -0.78
N GLY A 18 -1.19 -16.70 -1.77
CA GLY A 18 -0.80 -15.54 -2.56
C GLY A 18 -1.98 -14.92 -3.32
N LEU A 19 -2.83 -15.77 -3.91
CA LEU A 19 -4.04 -15.31 -4.61
C LEU A 19 -5.05 -14.65 -3.66
N ALA A 20 -5.27 -15.23 -2.48
CA ALA A 20 -6.15 -14.66 -1.46
C ALA A 20 -5.61 -13.30 -0.96
N ALA A 21 -4.30 -13.21 -0.70
CA ALA A 21 -3.65 -11.95 -0.30
C ALA A 21 -3.76 -10.87 -1.39
N PHE A 22 -3.64 -11.26 -2.66
CA PHE A 22 -3.82 -10.36 -3.80
C PHE A 22 -5.24 -9.78 -3.84
N PHE A 23 -6.27 -10.62 -3.75
CA PHE A 23 -7.65 -10.15 -3.71
C PHE A 23 -7.96 -9.33 -2.45
N TRP A 24 -7.38 -9.68 -1.30
CA TRP A 24 -7.49 -8.87 -0.08
C TRP A 24 -6.89 -7.47 -0.27
N SER A 25 -5.72 -7.36 -0.91
CA SER A 25 -5.09 -6.07 -1.24
C SER A 25 -5.94 -5.22 -2.18
N LEU A 26 -6.59 -5.84 -3.17
CA LEU A 26 -7.51 -5.12 -4.08
C LEU A 26 -8.79 -4.67 -3.37
N ARG A 27 -9.30 -5.46 -2.44
CA ARG A 27 -10.54 -5.16 -1.68
C ARG A 27 -10.33 -4.03 -0.66
N HIS A 28 -9.11 -3.88 -0.12
CA HIS A 28 -8.85 -3.00 1.02
C HIS A 28 -8.72 -1.51 0.69
N ASP A 29 -9.01 -1.07 -0.54
CA ASP A 29 -8.92 0.33 -0.97
C ASP A 29 -7.62 1.03 -0.49
N GLN A 30 -6.51 0.27 -0.39
CA GLN A 30 -5.20 0.86 -0.05
C GLN A 30 -4.66 1.77 -1.17
N TYR A 31 -5.45 1.93 -2.23
CA TYR A 31 -5.24 2.80 -3.37
C TYR A 31 -6.30 3.91 -3.46
N ASP A 32 -6.99 4.25 -2.36
CA ASP A 32 -7.97 5.35 -2.39
C ASP A 32 -7.30 6.73 -2.50
N ASP A 33 -5.99 6.84 -2.18
CA ASP A 33 -5.24 8.10 -2.31
C ASP A 33 -3.77 8.07 -2.85
N PRO A 34 -3.33 7.11 -3.70
CA PRO A 34 -2.06 7.25 -4.42
C PRO A 34 -2.14 8.38 -5.46
N ASP A 35 -3.36 8.65 -5.97
CA ASP A 35 -3.61 9.76 -6.89
C ASP A 35 -3.52 11.12 -6.20
N GLY A 36 -3.97 11.30 -4.94
CA GLY A 36 -3.82 12.59 -4.25
C GLY A 36 -2.39 12.90 -3.82
N ASP A 37 -1.59 11.89 -3.46
CA ASP A 37 -0.15 12.06 -3.23
C ASP A 37 0.58 12.45 -4.52
N ALA A 38 0.26 11.81 -5.65
CA ALA A 38 0.80 12.18 -6.96
C ALA A 38 0.37 13.60 -7.40
N ARG A 39 -0.90 13.97 -7.14
CA ARG A 39 -1.43 15.32 -7.42
C ARG A 39 -0.74 16.38 -6.58
N ARG A 40 -0.38 16.06 -5.33
CA ARG A 40 0.41 16.94 -4.46
C ARG A 40 1.84 17.10 -4.94
N ILE A 41 2.51 16.05 -5.41
CA ILE A 41 3.90 16.18 -5.91
C ILE A 41 3.99 17.03 -7.18
N LEU A 42 3.00 16.94 -8.07
CA LEU A 42 2.98 17.66 -9.35
C LEU A 42 2.44 19.09 -9.23
N THR A 43 1.57 19.34 -8.25
CA THR A 43 0.92 20.66 -8.04
C THR A 43 1.49 21.38 -6.82
N ALA A 44 2.48 20.81 -6.12
CA ALA A 44 3.12 21.47 -4.99
C ALA A 44 3.64 22.82 -5.46
N PRO A 45 3.08 23.94 -4.95
CA PRO A 45 3.68 25.23 -5.21
C PRO A 45 5.09 25.21 -4.59
N ASP A 46 6.07 25.80 -5.29
CA ASP A 46 7.42 26.08 -4.77
C ASP A 46 7.36 27.16 -3.65
N THR A 47 6.44 27.00 -2.72
CA THR A 47 6.34 27.82 -1.53
C THR A 47 7.17 27.14 -0.47
N PRO A 48 8.33 27.70 -0.09
CA PRO A 48 9.09 27.17 1.03
C PRO A 48 8.14 27.11 2.24
N ALA A 49 8.12 25.97 2.93
CA ALA A 49 7.31 25.80 4.13
C ALA A 49 7.59 26.97 5.08
N ASN A 50 6.63 27.89 5.22
CA ASN A 50 6.79 29.04 6.10
C ASN A 50 6.69 28.51 7.54
N PRO A 51 7.79 28.52 8.32
CA PRO A 51 7.80 27.97 9.68
C PRO A 51 6.82 28.70 10.63
N THR A 52 6.31 29.86 10.25
CA THR A 52 5.46 30.74 11.08
C THR A 52 4.04 30.19 11.28
N GLN A 53 3.56 29.22 10.50
CA GLN A 53 2.17 28.72 10.64
C GLN A 53 1.99 27.69 11.78
N LYS A 54 3.06 27.27 12.46
CA LYS A 54 2.96 26.34 13.60
C LYS A 54 2.60 27.00 14.94
N GLU A 55 2.58 28.33 15.04
CA GLU A 55 2.44 29.03 16.33
C GLU A 55 1.06 29.65 16.59
N THR A 56 0.12 29.70 15.63
CA THR A 56 -1.16 30.42 15.81
C THR A 56 -2.37 29.56 16.18
N SER A 57 -2.19 28.26 16.46
CA SER A 57 -3.30 27.35 16.82
C SER A 57 -3.32 26.90 18.28
N HIS A 58 -2.42 27.38 19.14
CA HIS A 58 -2.52 27.26 20.61
C HIS A 58 -2.29 28.65 21.18
N GLY A 59 -3.31 29.19 21.87
CA GLY A 59 -3.37 30.57 22.34
C GLY A 59 -2.49 30.89 23.55
#